data_AF-A0A1M7PZL6-F1
#
_entry.id   AF-A0A1M7PZL6-F1
#
_cell.length_a   1.000
_cell.length_b   1.000
_cell.length_c   1.000
_cell.angle_alpha   90.00
_cell.angle_beta   90.00
_cell.angle_gamma   90.00
#
_symmetry.space_group_name_H-M   'P 1'
#
loop_
_entity.id
_entity.type
_entity.pdbx_description
1 polymer ?
#
loop_
_entity_poly.entity_id
_entity_poly.type
_entity_poly.pdbx_seq_one_letter_code
_entity_poly.pdbx_strand_id
1 'polypeptide(L)' 'MTDLGLYLAKRTVNKAEVSRRTGISKSRLTQLTSNDSAKLRADELYLIALAINVDPGEMFKELFGGLGLREKKDKA' A
#
# COMPACT_ATOMS: atom_id res chain seq x y z
N MET A 1 -5.27 7.52 9.16
CA MET A 1 -5.25 6.11 8.71
C MET A 1 -4.97 6.19 7.23
N THR A 2 -3.93 5.51 6.75
CA THR A 2 -3.44 5.68 5.38
C THR A 2 -4.43 5.08 4.38
N ASP A 3 -4.28 5.43 3.10
CA ASP A 3 -5.03 4.80 2.00
C ASP A 3 -4.87 3.28 2.00
N LEU A 4 -3.65 2.80 2.31
CA LEU A 4 -3.40 1.37 2.52
C LEU A 4 -4.18 0.82 3.72
N GLY A 5 -4.21 1.53 4.83
CA GLY A 5 -4.98 1.14 6.02
C GLY A 5 -6.47 1.01 5.72
N LEU A 6 -7.04 1.97 5.00
CA LEU A 6 -8.44 1.94 4.53
C LEU A 6 -8.67 0.79 3.56
N TYR A 7 -7.77 0.60 2.60
CA TYR A 7 -7.82 -0.47 1.61
C TYR A 7 -7.87 -1.86 2.24
N LEU A 8 -7.01 -2.12 3.23
CA LEU A 8 -6.94 -3.39 3.95
C LEU A 8 -8.15 -3.59 4.88
N ALA A 9 -8.65 -2.52 5.52
CA ALA A 9 -9.83 -2.57 6.36
C ALA A 9 -11.10 -2.93 5.57
N LYS A 10 -11.27 -2.33 4.38
CA LYS A 10 -12.40 -2.63 3.47
C LYS A 10 -12.45 -4.10 3.05
N ARG A 11 -11.31 -4.78 2.99
CA ARG A 11 -11.17 -6.18 2.59
C ARG A 11 -11.10 -7.15 3.77
N THR A 12 -11.34 -6.67 5.00
CA THR A 12 -11.29 -7.45 6.25
C THR A 12 -9.98 -8.25 6.39
N VAL A 13 -8.86 -7.66 5.95
CA VAL A 13 -7.58 -8.36 5.90
C VAL A 13 -7.01 -8.55 7.31
N ASN A 14 -6.64 -9.79 7.62
CA ASN A 14 -5.94 -10.11 8.87
C ASN A 14 -4.45 -9.76 8.78
N LYS A 15 -4.03 -8.68 9.45
CA LYS A 15 -2.61 -8.24 9.48
C LYS A 15 -1.65 -9.31 10.01
N ALA A 16 -2.10 -10.19 10.92
CA ALA A 16 -1.26 -11.26 11.43
C ALA A 16 -0.98 -12.33 10.36
N GLU A 17 -1.96 -12.59 9.50
CA GLU A 17 -1.81 -13.53 8.39
C GLU A 17 -0.91 -12.96 7.30
N VAL A 18 -1.12 -11.70 6.93
CA VAL A 18 -0.23 -11.00 5.99
C VAL A 18 1.21 -11.00 6.50
N SER A 19 1.43 -10.74 7.79
CA SER A 19 2.76 -10.77 8.39
C SER A 19 3.44 -12.14 8.23
N ARG A 20 2.71 -13.24 8.43
CA ARG A 20 3.23 -14.61 8.25
C ARG A 20 3.56 -14.93 6.80
N ARG A 21 2.67 -14.57 5.86
CA ARG A 21 2.84 -14.89 4.43
C ARG A 21 3.91 -14.03 3.75
N THR A 22 4.07 -12.78 4.17
CA THR A 22 4.98 -11.81 3.52
C THR A 22 6.33 -11.68 4.20
N GLY A 23 6.46 -12.13 5.46
CA GLY A 23 7.63 -11.85 6.30
C GLY A 23 7.71 -10.41 6.80
N ILE A 24 6.76 -9.54 6.44
CA ILE A 24 6.71 -8.16 6.93
C ILE A 24 6.27 -8.19 8.39
N SER A 25 7.00 -7.49 9.27
CA SER A 25 6.67 -7.48 10.70
C SER A 25 5.31 -6.81 10.96
N LYS A 26 4.60 -7.26 11.99
CA LYS A 26 3.34 -6.62 12.43
C LYS A 26 3.52 -5.14 12.74
N SER A 27 4.66 -4.76 13.29
CA SER A 27 4.99 -3.35 13.58
C SER A 27 5.09 -2.52 12.29
N ARG A 28 5.78 -3.06 11.26
CA ARG A 28 5.88 -2.40 9.95
C ARG A 28 4.51 -2.29 9.27
N LEU A 29 3.68 -3.34 9.29
CA LEU A 29 2.31 -3.27 8.76
C LEU A 29 1.48 -2.21 9.48
N THR A 30 1.56 -2.12 10.82
CA THR A 30 0.89 -1.06 11.58
C THR A 30 1.38 0.32 11.18
N GLN A 31 2.70 0.51 11.06
CA GLN A 31 3.28 1.76 10.60
C GLN A 31 2.76 2.16 9.22
N LEU A 32 2.73 1.23 8.26
CA LEU A 32 2.22 1.47 6.90
C LEU A 32 0.72 1.78 6.85
N THR A 33 -0.08 1.26 7.79
CA THR A 33 -1.53 1.52 7.84
C THR A 33 -1.93 2.74 8.66
N SER A 34 -1.08 3.19 9.59
CA SER A 34 -1.44 4.21 10.60
C SER A 34 -0.63 5.50 10.49
N ASN A 35 0.53 5.49 9.82
CA ASN A 35 1.39 6.65 9.69
C ASN A 35 1.43 7.14 8.23
N ASP A 36 0.87 8.31 7.98
CA ASP A 36 0.80 8.92 6.64
C ASP A 36 2.17 9.33 6.07
N SER A 37 3.20 9.45 6.93
CA SER A 37 4.59 9.68 6.50
C SER A 37 5.32 8.40 6.09
N ALA A 38 4.77 7.22 6.43
CA ALA A 38 5.40 5.95 6.10
C ALA A 38 5.22 5.65 4.61
N LYS A 39 6.34 5.59 3.88
CA LYS A 39 6.33 5.19 2.47
C LYS A 39 6.17 3.67 2.35
N LEU A 40 5.13 3.26 1.64
CA LEU A 40 4.94 1.89 1.17
C LEU A 40 5.91 1.65 0.01
N ARG A 41 6.78 0.66 0.16
CA ARG A 41 7.72 0.26 -0.91
C ARG A 41 7.02 -0.68 -1.90
N ALA A 42 7.58 -0.77 -3.11
CA ALA A 42 7.00 -1.58 -4.18
C ALA A 42 7.02 -3.08 -3.87
N ASP A 43 8.10 -3.58 -3.27
CA ASP A 43 8.24 -4.95 -2.77
C ASP A 43 7.22 -5.27 -1.68
N GLU A 44 7.05 -4.36 -0.71
CA GLU A 44 6.05 -4.49 0.35
C GLU A 44 4.63 -4.53 -0.22
N LEU A 45 4.30 -3.62 -1.15
CA LEU A 45 3.00 -3.62 -1.84
C LEU A 45 2.77 -4.95 -2.56
N TYR A 46 3.75 -5.41 -3.32
CA TYR A 46 3.64 -6.62 -4.11
C TYR A 46 3.38 -7.86 -3.24
N LEU A 47 4.17 -8.02 -2.16
CA LEU A 47 3.98 -9.11 -1.22
C LEU A 47 2.64 -9.05 -0.49
N ILE A 48 2.21 -7.85 -0.08
CA ILE A 48 0.91 -7.66 0.57
C ILE A 48 -0.22 -8.04 -0.38
N ALA A 49 -0.18 -7.59 -1.64
CA ALA A 49 -1.15 -7.91 -2.67
C ALA A 49 -1.28 -9.44 -2.88
N LEU A 50 -0.15 -10.13 -3.04
CA LEU A 50 -0.13 -11.60 -3.14
C LEU A 50 -0.67 -12.28 -1.88
N ALA A 51 -0.37 -11.75 -0.69
CA ALA A 51 -0.84 -12.30 0.58
C ALA A 51 -2.36 -12.13 0.80
N ILE A 52 -3.00 -11.21 0.10
CA ILE A 52 -4.46 -11.01 0.12
C ILE A 52 -5.14 -11.52 -1.16
N ASN A 53 -4.40 -12.21 -2.03
CA ASN A 53 -4.86 -12.74 -3.31
C ASN A 53 -5.46 -11.66 -4.23
N VAL A 54 -4.83 -10.48 -4.27
CA VAL A 54 -5.18 -9.39 -5.18
C VAL A 54 -4.04 -9.17 -6.18
N ASP A 55 -4.38 -8.77 -7.41
CA ASP A 55 -3.38 -8.39 -8.39
C ASP A 55 -2.59 -7.16 -7.89
N PRO A 56 -1.25 -7.22 -7.83
CA PRO A 56 -0.42 -6.11 -7.39
C PRO A 56 -0.62 -4.84 -8.22
N GLY A 57 -0.91 -4.97 -9.52
CA GLY A 57 -1.17 -3.84 -10.41
C GLY A 57 -2.51 -3.16 -10.11
N GLU A 58 -3.55 -3.92 -9.79
CA GLU A 58 -4.83 -3.37 -9.31
C GLU A 58 -4.65 -2.62 -7.99
N MET A 59 -3.97 -3.24 -7.01
CA MET A 59 -3.68 -2.58 -5.73
C MET A 59 -2.87 -1.30 -5.92
N PHE A 60 -1.89 -1.30 -6.82
CA PHE A 60 -1.11 -0.12 -7.15
C PHE A 60 -1.99 1.01 -7.74
N LYS A 61 -2.86 0.69 -8.70
CA LYS A 61 -3.76 1.68 -9.31
C LYS A 61 -4.80 2.21 -8.33
N GLU A 62 -5.32 1.38 -7.43
CA GLU A 62 -6.28 1.83 -6.42
C GLU A 62 -5.63 2.78 -5.40
N LEU A 63 -4.37 2.53 -5.03
CA LEU A 63 -3.63 3.36 -4.06
C LEU A 63 -3.01 4.62 -4.68
N PHE A 64 -2.53 4.55 -5.92
CA PHE A 64 -1.72 5.61 -6.55
C PHE A 64 -2.30 6.16 -7.86
N GLY A 65 -3.48 5.71 -8.29
CA GLY A 65 -4.08 6.09 -9.58
C GLY A 65 -4.42 7.58 -9.72
N GLY A 66 -4.51 8.32 -8.61
CA GLY A 66 -4.73 9.77 -8.61
C GLY A 66 -3.45 10.60 -8.81
N LEU A 67 -2.28 9.98 -8.90
CA LEU A 67 -1.02 10.71 -9.09
C LEU A 67 -0.92 11.24 -10.52
N GLY A 68 -0.88 12.57 -10.65
CA GLY A 68 -0.62 13.27 -11.90
C GLY A 68 0.84 13.70 -12.02
N LEU A 69 1.32 13.80 -13.26
CA LEU A 69 2.57 14.49 -13.54
C LEU A 69 2.37 15.99 -13.31
N ARG A 70 3.37 16.65 -12.73
CA ARG A 70 3.40 18.11 -12.69
C ARG A 70 3.93 18.59 -14.05
N GLU A 71 3.06 19.16 -14.86
CA GLU A 71 3.49 19.81 -16.11
C GLU A 71 4.48 20.94 -15.77
N LYS A 72 5.62 20.97 -16.47
CA LYS A 72 6.51 22.12 -16.40
C LYS A 72 5.78 23.29 -17.03
N LYS A 73 5.51 24.34 -16.26
CA LYS A 73 5.42 25.68 -16.85
C LYS A 73 6.82 26.02 -17.34
N ASP A 74 7.12 25.68 -18.58
CA ASP A 74 8.26 26.24 -19.28
C ASP A 74 8.07 27.76 -19.26
N LYS A 75 8.91 28.43 -18.47
CA LYS A 75 8.99 29.89 -18.47
C LYS A 75 9.56 30.29 -19.82
N ALA A 76 8.69 30.82 -20.68
CA ALA A 76 9.09 31.65 -21.81
C ALA A 76 9.67 32.98 -21.32
#